data_AF-L8JY39-F1
#
_entry.id   AF-L8JY39-F1
#
_cell.length_a   1.000
_cell.length_b   1.000
_cell.length_c   1.000
_cell.angle_alpha   90.00
_cell.angle_beta   90.00
_cell.angle_gamma   90.00
#
_symmetry.space_group_name_H-M   'P 1'
#
loop_
_entity.id
_entity.type
_entity.pdbx_description
1 polymer ?
#
loop_
_entity_poly.entity_id
_entity_poly.type
_entity_poly.pdbx_seq_one_letter_code
_entity_poly.pdbx_strand_id
1 'polypeptide(L)'
;MADVLEKYSEYLALAYTNALKQAKKSDDPVTNVYQNGSPFAFNYVVDYFETADEQGIDAENILAAGTLYYLKTLADDLGILRVADAVLMRWTAGMLDIPQGSTASKLYSYYKLRDDYATVEERAMFYKIVLNVGDAEVLDQMAVNTDFTPLWDTLMTETVKYIDKYEQKDSNFGVVSKSSVYQAIKELQYNLTTYSSGMVKAILPEMYTQFEKAVAILDDDNVKSQLGWGYRRSMWNVIERVSQEEFSYKPNVSSLRTAAVSGHKIFAAIAGFDAGLMSESAFQDFIQNVEAFIIAQSQLGEGGRSGRTYTKEEEEDIEAEMNEEFGEDEWDF
;
A
#
# COMPACT_ATOMS: atom_id res chain seq x y z
N MET A 1 -42.89 60.88 -42.20
CA MET A 1 -42.00 59.70 -42.20
C MET A 1 -40.57 60.03 -41.79
N ALA A 2 -40.09 61.27 -41.95
CA ALA A 2 -38.77 61.70 -41.42
C ALA A 2 -38.73 61.81 -39.87
N ASP A 3 -39.84 62.22 -39.26
CA ASP A 3 -39.95 62.49 -37.81
C ASP A 3 -39.94 61.22 -36.92
N VAL A 4 -40.29 60.07 -37.50
CA VAL A 4 -40.25 58.76 -36.79
C VAL A 4 -38.82 58.22 -36.76
N LEU A 5 -38.03 58.46 -37.82
CA LEU A 5 -36.65 57.98 -37.90
C LEU A 5 -35.72 58.74 -36.95
N GLU A 6 -35.98 60.02 -36.69
CA GLU A 6 -35.18 60.82 -35.76
C GLU A 6 -35.41 60.38 -34.31
N LYS A 7 -36.66 60.11 -33.93
CA LYS A 7 -37.06 59.69 -32.57
C LYS A 7 -36.56 58.29 -32.15
N TYR A 8 -36.34 57.40 -33.12
CA TYR A 8 -35.86 56.03 -32.86
C TYR A 8 -34.40 55.80 -33.26
N SER A 9 -33.69 56.84 -33.73
CA SER A 9 -32.29 56.77 -34.14
C SER A 9 -31.36 56.36 -33.00
N GLU A 10 -31.56 56.91 -31.80
CA GLU A 10 -30.79 56.55 -30.60
C GLU A 10 -31.04 55.10 -30.19
N TYR A 11 -32.29 54.64 -30.25
CA TYR A 11 -32.65 53.25 -29.93
C TYR A 11 -32.07 52.26 -30.96
N LEU A 12 -32.01 52.64 -32.24
CA LEU A 12 -31.36 51.87 -33.30
C LEU A 12 -29.85 51.82 -33.12
N ALA A 13 -29.21 52.92 -32.74
CA ALA A 13 -27.77 52.96 -32.45
C ALA A 13 -27.42 52.11 -31.21
N LEU A 14 -28.25 52.15 -30.17
CA LEU A 14 -28.11 51.30 -28.98
C LEU A 14 -28.34 49.82 -29.30
N ALA A 15 -29.35 49.48 -30.10
CA ALA A 15 -29.60 48.11 -30.53
C ALA A 15 -28.48 47.57 -31.43
N TYR A 16 -27.95 48.39 -32.35
CA TYR A 16 -26.85 48.02 -33.23
C TYR A 16 -25.54 47.81 -32.46
N THR A 17 -25.25 48.67 -31.48
CA THR A 17 -24.06 48.50 -30.61
C THR A 17 -24.21 47.31 -29.66
N ASN A 18 -25.42 47.00 -29.18
CA ASN A 18 -25.68 45.77 -28.42
C ASN A 18 -25.53 44.51 -29.29
N ALA A 19 -26.02 44.55 -30.52
CA ALA A 19 -25.86 43.46 -31.49
C ALA A 19 -24.39 43.23 -31.86
N LEU A 20 -23.60 44.30 -32.06
CA LEU A 20 -22.14 44.20 -32.26
C LEU A 20 -21.40 43.66 -31.02
N LYS A 21 -21.87 43.98 -29.80
CA LYS A 21 -21.32 43.42 -28.56
C LYS A 21 -21.70 41.95 -28.36
N GLN A 22 -22.90 41.54 -28.76
CA GLN A 22 -23.33 40.14 -28.74
C GLN A 22 -22.68 39.30 -29.85
N ALA A 23 -22.47 39.85 -31.05
CA ALA A 23 -21.78 39.17 -32.14
C ALA A 23 -20.28 38.90 -31.86
N LYS A 24 -19.69 39.59 -30.86
CA LYS A 24 -18.34 39.30 -30.35
C LYS A 24 -18.31 38.20 -29.28
N LYS A 25 -19.45 37.68 -28.82
CA LYS A 25 -19.52 36.47 -28.00
C LYS A 25 -19.63 35.26 -28.94
N SER A 26 -18.47 34.72 -29.27
CA SER A 26 -18.25 33.43 -29.94
C SER A 26 -18.63 32.26 -29.02
N ASP A 27 -19.87 32.19 -28.58
CA ASP A 27 -20.43 31.01 -27.90
C ASP A 27 -21.83 30.75 -28.46
N ASP A 28 -21.88 30.49 -29.77
CA ASP A 28 -23.03 29.82 -30.36
C ASP A 28 -22.78 28.30 -30.30
N PRO A 29 -23.64 27.54 -29.58
CA PRO A 29 -23.45 26.11 -29.35
C PRO A 29 -23.52 25.29 -30.65
N VAL A 30 -24.00 25.86 -31.76
CA VAL A 30 -24.00 25.18 -33.07
C VAL A 30 -22.69 25.43 -33.84
N THR A 31 -22.02 26.57 -33.64
CA THR A 31 -20.72 26.85 -34.26
C THR A 31 -19.56 26.17 -33.56
N ASN A 32 -19.66 25.84 -32.26
CA ASN A 32 -18.67 25.02 -31.56
C ASN A 32 -18.64 23.53 -31.96
N VAL A 33 -19.62 23.06 -32.76
CA VAL A 33 -19.66 21.67 -33.25
C VAL A 33 -18.74 21.47 -34.47
N TYR A 34 -18.49 22.52 -35.23
CA TYR A 34 -17.59 22.48 -36.38
C TYR A 34 -16.28 23.14 -35.96
N GLN A 35 -15.24 22.33 -35.76
CA GLN A 35 -13.88 22.81 -35.49
C GLN A 35 -13.56 23.98 -36.43
N ASN A 36 -13.18 25.13 -35.88
CA ASN A 36 -12.74 26.32 -36.63
C ASN A 36 -11.35 26.09 -37.28
N GLY A 37 -11.23 25.03 -38.08
CA GLY A 37 -10.02 24.61 -38.77
C GLY A 37 -10.36 23.79 -40.02
N SER A 38 -9.46 23.80 -41.00
CA SER A 38 -9.57 22.92 -42.17
C SER A 38 -9.71 21.46 -41.70
N PRO A 39 -10.59 20.63 -42.29
CA PRO A 39 -10.68 19.20 -42.00
C PRO A 39 -9.35 18.45 -42.20
N PHE A 40 -8.41 19.06 -42.94
CA PHE A 40 -7.07 18.55 -43.21
C PHE A 40 -6.00 19.12 -42.27
N ALA A 41 -6.37 19.93 -41.28
CA ALA A 41 -5.47 20.52 -40.29
C ALA A 41 -5.48 19.78 -38.94
N PHE A 42 -6.22 18.66 -38.83
CA PHE A 42 -6.17 17.83 -37.63
C PHE A 42 -4.79 17.18 -37.52
N ASN A 43 -4.02 17.59 -36.51
CA ASN A 43 -2.78 16.95 -36.16
C ASN A 43 -3.10 15.65 -35.41
N TYR A 44 -2.83 14.49 -36.02
CA TYR A 44 -3.04 13.18 -35.40
C TYR A 44 -2.08 12.90 -34.23
N VAL A 45 -1.19 13.84 -33.89
CA VAL A 45 -0.49 13.83 -32.61
C VAL A 45 -1.53 14.06 -31.52
N VAL A 46 -1.87 12.97 -30.85
CA VAL A 46 -2.74 12.96 -29.67
C VAL A 46 -1.92 13.48 -28.49
N ASP A 47 -2.49 14.41 -27.74
CA ASP A 47 -1.96 14.73 -26.41
C ASP A 47 -2.14 13.49 -25.54
N TYR A 48 -1.04 12.89 -25.10
CA TYR A 48 -1.07 11.70 -24.26
C TYR A 48 -1.48 12.02 -22.82
N PHE A 49 -1.63 13.31 -22.47
CA PHE A 49 -1.95 13.78 -21.12
C PHE A 49 -0.98 13.25 -20.04
N GLU A 50 0.20 12.77 -20.44
CA GLU A 50 1.21 12.15 -19.57
C GLU A 50 1.61 13.07 -18.41
N THR A 51 1.64 14.39 -18.64
CA THR A 51 1.97 15.38 -17.60
C THR A 51 0.92 15.53 -16.50
N ALA A 52 -0.34 15.14 -16.73
CA ALA A 52 -1.39 15.20 -15.72
C ALA A 52 -1.34 14.00 -14.78
N ASP A 53 -1.00 12.82 -15.31
CA ASP A 53 -0.88 11.57 -14.55
C ASP A 53 0.48 11.48 -13.82
N GLU A 54 1.57 11.98 -14.43
CA GLU A 54 2.91 12.01 -13.80
C GLU A 54 3.01 12.96 -12.59
N GLN A 55 2.04 13.86 -12.39
CA GLN A 55 1.97 14.78 -11.23
C GLN A 55 1.13 14.26 -10.06
N GLY A 56 0.55 13.06 -10.17
CA GLY A 56 -0.46 12.57 -9.23
C GLY A 56 0.05 11.75 -8.05
N ILE A 57 1.30 11.28 -8.02
CA ILE A 57 1.80 10.34 -7.00
C ILE A 57 2.03 11.05 -5.65
N ASP A 58 1.37 10.56 -4.60
CA ASP A 58 1.59 11.00 -3.22
C ASP A 58 2.42 9.96 -2.46
N ALA A 59 3.71 10.23 -2.32
CA ALA A 59 4.63 9.34 -1.60
C ALA A 59 4.22 9.13 -0.13
N GLU A 60 3.57 10.11 0.51
CA GLU A 60 3.10 9.95 1.90
C GLU A 60 1.97 8.93 2.00
N ASN A 61 1.09 8.87 0.99
CA ASN A 61 0.02 7.87 0.92
C ASN A 61 0.61 6.46 0.85
N ILE A 62 1.63 6.27 0.02
CA ILE A 62 2.30 4.97 -0.14
C ILE A 62 3.03 4.57 1.15
N LEU A 63 3.71 5.51 1.81
CA LEU A 63 4.34 5.27 3.11
C LEU A 63 3.32 4.96 4.21
N ALA A 64 2.15 5.62 4.18
CA ALA A 64 1.05 5.32 5.08
C ALA A 64 0.53 3.88 4.88
N ALA A 65 0.35 3.44 3.63
CA ALA A 65 0.00 2.06 3.32
C ALA A 65 1.04 1.06 3.84
N GLY A 66 2.33 1.36 3.66
CA GLY A 66 3.42 0.53 4.16
C GLY A 66 3.46 0.42 5.68
N THR A 67 3.22 1.54 6.37
CA THR A 67 3.11 1.56 7.84
C THR A 67 1.88 0.78 8.30
N LEU A 68 0.76 0.89 7.58
CA LEU A 68 -0.46 0.16 7.87
C LEU A 68 -0.25 -1.36 7.69
N TYR A 69 0.43 -1.79 6.63
CA TYR A 69 0.84 -3.18 6.43
C TYR A 69 1.71 -3.68 7.60
N TYR A 70 2.72 -2.89 7.98
CA TYR A 70 3.61 -3.20 9.09
C TYR A 70 2.85 -3.37 10.41
N LEU A 71 1.91 -2.47 10.70
CA LEU A 71 1.05 -2.55 11.88
C LEU A 71 0.15 -3.78 11.82
N LYS A 72 -0.52 -4.05 10.70
CA LYS A 72 -1.34 -5.25 10.54
C LYS A 72 -0.55 -6.52 10.90
N THR A 73 0.66 -6.66 10.35
CA THR A 73 1.47 -7.86 10.56
C THR A 73 2.03 -7.98 11.98
N LEU A 74 2.50 -6.88 12.60
CA LEU A 74 3.12 -6.96 13.93
C LEU A 74 2.15 -6.71 15.08
N ALA A 75 1.27 -5.74 14.95
CA ALA A 75 0.29 -5.39 15.98
C ALA A 75 -0.75 -6.50 16.12
N ASP A 76 -1.32 -6.96 15.00
CA ASP A 76 -2.49 -7.83 14.99
C ASP A 76 -2.16 -9.29 14.65
N ASP A 77 -1.48 -9.60 13.54
CA ASP A 77 -1.18 -11.02 13.19
C ASP A 77 -0.22 -11.67 14.21
N LEU A 78 0.90 -11.00 14.50
CA LEU A 78 1.81 -11.42 15.58
C LEU A 78 1.16 -11.24 16.95
N GLY A 79 0.30 -10.23 17.09
CA GLY A 79 -0.50 -9.99 18.29
C GLY A 79 0.22 -9.20 19.37
N ILE A 80 1.10 -8.25 19.02
CA ILE A 80 1.78 -7.39 20.00
C ILE A 80 0.77 -6.64 20.89
N LEU A 81 -0.32 -6.14 20.33
CA LEU A 81 -1.32 -5.38 21.10
C LEU A 81 -2.03 -6.27 22.12
N ARG A 82 -2.56 -7.43 21.68
CA ARG A 82 -3.21 -8.39 22.59
C ARG A 82 -2.25 -8.94 23.67
N VAL A 83 -0.97 -9.10 23.34
CA VAL A 83 0.04 -9.54 24.31
C VAL A 83 0.32 -8.44 25.33
N ALA A 84 0.43 -7.18 24.92
CA ALA A 84 0.56 -6.06 25.84
C ALA A 84 -0.64 -5.95 26.79
N ASP A 85 -1.86 -6.16 26.28
CA ASP A 85 -3.08 -6.21 27.10
C ASP A 85 -3.03 -7.36 28.11
N ALA A 86 -2.58 -8.55 27.70
CA ALA A 86 -2.41 -9.69 28.61
C ALA A 86 -1.35 -9.43 29.69
N VAL A 87 -0.23 -8.80 29.35
CA VAL A 87 0.80 -8.38 30.33
C VAL A 87 0.22 -7.38 31.31
N LEU A 88 -0.55 -6.41 30.83
CA LEU A 88 -1.28 -5.46 31.68
C LEU A 88 -2.25 -6.19 32.62
N MET A 89 -3.05 -7.13 32.12
CA MET A 89 -3.97 -7.92 32.94
C MET A 89 -3.24 -8.69 34.04
N ARG A 90 -2.13 -9.37 33.71
CA ARG A 90 -1.29 -10.08 34.69
C ARG A 90 -0.73 -9.15 35.77
N TRP A 91 -0.30 -7.94 35.39
CA TRP A 91 0.13 -6.94 36.37
C TRP A 91 -1.01 -6.49 37.29
N THR A 92 -2.19 -6.18 36.73
CA THR A 92 -3.36 -5.77 37.52
C THR A 92 -3.87 -6.88 38.46
N ALA A 93 -3.68 -8.15 38.08
CA ALA A 93 -4.00 -9.32 38.91
C ALA A 93 -2.94 -9.62 39.97
N GLY A 94 -1.82 -8.88 40.01
CA GLY A 94 -0.72 -9.12 40.93
C GLY A 94 0.16 -10.33 40.57
N MET A 95 0.07 -10.84 39.34
CA MET A 95 0.89 -11.96 38.86
C MET A 95 2.28 -11.52 38.36
N LEU A 96 2.46 -10.21 38.10
CA LEU A 96 3.75 -9.61 37.78
C LEU A 96 4.17 -8.64 38.88
N ASP A 97 5.37 -8.83 39.40
CA ASP A 97 5.96 -7.96 40.43
C ASP A 97 6.73 -6.83 39.76
N ILE A 98 6.04 -5.76 39.36
CA ILE A 98 6.66 -4.62 38.69
C ILE A 98 6.86 -3.50 39.72
N PRO A 99 8.12 -3.11 40.00
CA PRO A 99 8.40 -2.05 40.97
C PRO A 99 7.85 -0.71 40.48
N GLN A 100 7.57 0.19 41.42
CA GLN A 100 7.24 1.58 41.10
C GLN A 100 8.37 2.23 40.30
N GLY A 101 8.03 2.92 39.22
CA GLY A 101 9.00 3.52 38.30
C GLY A 101 8.48 3.57 36.86
N SER A 102 9.41 3.67 35.92
CA SER A 102 9.12 3.84 34.49
C SER A 102 8.15 2.79 33.94
N THR A 103 8.40 1.51 34.19
CA THR A 103 7.57 0.40 33.67
C THR A 103 6.14 0.45 34.20
N ALA A 104 5.97 0.70 35.51
CA ALA A 104 4.65 0.86 36.12
C ALA A 104 3.92 2.10 35.55
N SER A 105 4.63 3.20 35.31
CA SER A 105 4.06 4.39 34.67
C SER A 105 3.61 4.12 33.23
N LYS A 106 4.41 3.39 32.43
CA LYS A 106 4.03 2.98 31.07
C LYS A 106 2.76 2.14 31.09
N LEU A 107 2.72 1.08 31.91
CA LEU A 107 1.55 0.20 32.06
C LEU A 107 0.31 0.96 32.54
N TYR A 108 0.47 1.87 33.50
CA TYR A 108 -0.64 2.70 33.98
C TYR A 108 -1.15 3.66 32.90
N SER A 109 -0.26 4.31 32.15
CA SER A 109 -0.66 5.20 31.05
C SER A 109 -1.36 4.45 29.92
N TYR A 110 -0.88 3.24 29.61
CA TYR A 110 -1.46 2.37 28.60
C TYR A 110 -2.85 1.87 29.04
N TYR A 111 -3.01 1.47 30.31
CA TYR A 111 -4.31 1.16 30.90
C TYR A 111 -5.30 2.33 30.82
N LYS A 112 -4.84 3.55 31.12
CA LYS A 112 -5.72 4.73 31.14
C LYS A 112 -6.23 5.16 29.78
N LEU A 113 -5.42 5.00 28.75
CA LEU A 113 -5.75 5.37 27.37
C LEU A 113 -6.33 4.21 26.57
N ARG A 114 -6.53 3.03 27.19
CA ARG A 114 -6.92 1.81 26.49
C ARG A 114 -8.22 1.98 25.71
N ASP A 115 -9.19 2.68 26.31
CA ASP A 115 -10.51 2.88 25.71
C ASP A 115 -10.52 4.07 24.72
N ASP A 116 -9.43 4.86 24.66
CA ASP A 116 -9.25 5.96 23.71
C ASP A 116 -8.53 5.51 22.43
N TYR A 117 -7.91 4.32 22.42
CA TYR A 117 -7.21 3.81 21.24
C TYR A 117 -8.15 3.13 20.26
N ALA A 118 -7.75 3.15 18.98
CA ALA A 118 -8.39 2.38 17.91
C ALA A 118 -8.61 0.90 18.30
N THR A 119 -9.84 0.44 18.17
CA THR A 119 -10.27 -0.94 18.43
C THR A 119 -9.77 -1.91 17.36
N VAL A 120 -9.87 -3.23 17.62
CA VAL A 120 -9.45 -4.26 16.65
C VAL A 120 -10.26 -4.14 15.36
N GLU A 121 -11.56 -3.89 15.49
CA GLU A 121 -12.52 -3.75 14.41
C GLU A 121 -12.22 -2.50 13.57
N GLU A 122 -11.94 -1.37 14.21
CA GLU A 122 -11.55 -0.14 13.52
C GLU A 122 -10.23 -0.31 12.76
N ARG A 123 -9.20 -0.91 13.37
CA ARG A 123 -7.93 -1.19 12.68
C ARG A 123 -8.15 -2.12 11.48
N ALA A 124 -8.93 -3.18 11.66
CA ALA A 124 -9.23 -4.16 10.62
C ALA A 124 -9.98 -3.53 9.42
N MET A 125 -10.88 -2.57 9.69
CA MET A 125 -11.53 -1.78 8.65
C MET A 125 -10.52 -1.01 7.80
N PHE A 126 -9.54 -0.34 8.43
CA PHE A 126 -8.51 0.39 7.69
C PHE A 126 -7.62 -0.56 6.87
N TYR A 127 -7.30 -1.75 7.38
CA TYR A 127 -6.59 -2.77 6.60
C TYR A 127 -7.40 -3.20 5.37
N LYS A 128 -8.71 -3.36 5.53
CA LYS A 128 -9.60 -3.74 4.43
C LYS A 128 -9.67 -2.66 3.36
N ILE A 129 -9.87 -1.40 3.72
CA ILE A 129 -10.05 -0.35 2.70
C ILE A 129 -8.77 -0.08 1.91
N VAL A 130 -7.58 -0.17 2.52
CA VAL A 130 -6.30 0.16 1.86
C VAL A 130 -5.66 -1.04 1.17
N LEU A 131 -5.62 -2.19 1.86
CA LEU A 131 -4.87 -3.38 1.44
C LEU A 131 -5.78 -4.54 1.04
N ASN A 132 -7.10 -4.40 1.20
CA ASN A 132 -8.10 -5.44 0.94
C ASN A 132 -7.82 -6.78 1.63
N VAL A 133 -7.17 -6.75 2.79
CA VAL A 133 -6.87 -7.93 3.60
C VAL A 133 -7.88 -8.10 4.74
N GLY A 134 -8.18 -9.36 5.07
CA GLY A 134 -9.11 -9.72 6.13
C GLY A 134 -10.59 -9.57 5.76
N ASP A 135 -11.43 -9.84 6.76
CA ASP A 135 -12.90 -9.96 6.61
C ASP A 135 -13.66 -8.86 7.37
N ALA A 136 -13.01 -7.71 7.63
CA ALA A 136 -13.63 -6.61 8.35
C ALA A 136 -14.80 -6.00 7.56
N GLU A 137 -15.87 -5.66 8.27
CA GLU A 137 -16.95 -4.87 7.72
C GLU A 137 -16.49 -3.41 7.54
N VAL A 138 -16.82 -2.82 6.39
CA VAL A 138 -16.53 -1.42 6.08
C VAL A 138 -17.80 -0.59 6.17
N LEU A 139 -17.66 0.69 6.54
CA LEU A 139 -18.80 1.60 6.61
C LEU A 139 -19.42 1.81 5.23
N ASP A 140 -20.72 2.12 5.22
CA ASP A 140 -21.45 2.44 3.99
C ASP A 140 -20.77 3.62 3.27
N GLN A 141 -20.65 3.52 1.94
CA GLN A 141 -19.94 4.47 1.06
C GLN A 141 -18.40 4.49 1.12
N MET A 142 -17.75 3.64 1.94
CA MET A 142 -16.29 3.49 1.87
C MET A 142 -15.90 2.62 0.66
N ALA A 143 -14.98 3.13 -0.16
CA ALA A 143 -14.41 2.37 -1.27
C ALA A 143 -13.30 1.43 -0.77
N VAL A 144 -13.45 0.14 -1.06
CA VAL A 144 -12.43 -0.89 -0.77
C VAL A 144 -11.47 -1.00 -1.94
N ASN A 145 -10.17 -1.07 -1.66
CA ASN A 145 -9.13 -1.23 -2.67
C ASN A 145 -9.04 -2.67 -3.20
N THR A 146 -10.01 -3.09 -4.02
CA THR A 146 -10.06 -4.45 -4.57
C THR A 146 -8.85 -4.82 -5.43
N ASP A 147 -8.20 -3.80 -6.00
CA ASP A 147 -7.12 -3.98 -6.99
C ASP A 147 -5.75 -4.13 -6.32
N PHE A 148 -5.62 -3.81 -5.03
CA PHE A 148 -4.33 -3.92 -4.32
C PHE A 148 -3.73 -5.33 -4.40
N THR A 149 -4.51 -6.35 -4.06
CA THR A 149 -4.03 -7.75 -4.02
C THR A 149 -3.48 -8.20 -5.37
N PRO A 150 -4.23 -8.12 -6.50
CA PRO A 150 -3.68 -8.54 -7.78
C PRO A 150 -2.48 -7.70 -8.24
N LEU A 151 -2.43 -6.39 -7.95
CA LEU A 151 -1.27 -5.55 -8.27
C LEU A 151 -0.04 -5.94 -7.45
N TRP A 152 -0.23 -6.24 -6.16
CA TRP A 152 0.83 -6.72 -5.29
C TRP A 152 1.38 -8.06 -5.75
N ASP A 153 0.50 -9.01 -6.10
CA ASP A 153 0.89 -10.33 -6.62
C ASP A 153 1.62 -10.22 -7.96
N THR A 154 1.19 -9.29 -8.82
CA THR A 154 1.88 -9.00 -10.10
C THR A 154 3.30 -8.49 -9.84
N LEU A 155 3.49 -7.56 -8.90
CA LEU A 155 4.82 -7.08 -8.53
C LEU A 155 5.73 -8.22 -8.04
N MET A 156 5.21 -9.09 -7.17
CA MET A 156 5.97 -10.23 -6.67
C MET A 156 6.35 -11.18 -7.81
N THR A 157 5.40 -11.50 -8.68
CA THR A 157 5.59 -12.42 -9.80
C THR A 157 6.60 -11.90 -10.81
N GLU A 158 6.48 -10.63 -11.23
CA GLU A 158 7.42 -10.02 -12.17
C GLU A 158 8.83 -9.88 -11.58
N THR A 159 8.92 -9.70 -10.25
CA THR A 159 10.21 -9.68 -9.55
C THR A 159 10.86 -11.07 -9.54
N VAL A 160 10.09 -12.14 -9.27
CA VAL A 160 10.60 -13.52 -9.33
C VAL A 160 11.07 -13.86 -10.75
N LYS A 161 10.26 -13.56 -11.78
CA LYS A 161 10.66 -13.74 -13.18
C LYS A 161 11.94 -12.98 -13.53
N TYR A 162 12.12 -11.79 -12.97
CA TYR A 162 13.35 -11.02 -13.15
C TYR A 162 14.55 -11.73 -12.52
N ILE A 163 14.41 -12.24 -11.28
CA ILE A 163 15.47 -12.99 -10.58
C ILE A 163 15.85 -14.24 -11.38
N ASP A 164 14.86 -15.04 -11.79
CA ASP A 164 15.11 -16.26 -12.58
C ASP A 164 15.88 -15.96 -13.86
N LYS A 165 15.46 -14.92 -14.61
CA LYS A 165 16.16 -14.47 -15.83
C LYS A 165 17.57 -13.96 -15.54
N TYR A 166 17.78 -13.34 -14.38
CA TYR A 166 19.09 -12.83 -13.95
C TYR A 166 20.03 -13.96 -13.55
N GLU A 167 19.53 -14.99 -12.85
CA GLU A 167 20.32 -16.16 -12.41
C GLU A 167 20.65 -17.12 -13.56
N GLN A 168 19.72 -17.32 -14.51
CA GLN A 168 19.94 -18.14 -15.71
C GLN A 168 20.98 -17.55 -16.67
N LYS A 169 21.35 -16.29 -16.48
CA LYS A 169 22.29 -15.60 -17.36
C LYS A 169 23.71 -16.11 -17.14
N ASP A 170 24.07 -17.14 -17.90
CA ASP A 170 25.43 -17.65 -17.94
C ASP A 170 26.34 -16.71 -18.76
N SER A 171 27.07 -15.85 -18.04
CA SER A 171 28.35 -15.24 -18.45
C SER A 171 28.42 -14.37 -19.74
N ASN A 172 27.36 -14.22 -20.55
CA ASN A 172 27.40 -13.50 -21.83
C ASN A 172 26.33 -12.40 -21.92
N PHE A 173 26.73 -11.16 -21.60
CA PHE A 173 26.26 -9.87 -22.11
C PHE A 173 24.75 -9.51 -22.29
N GLY A 174 23.77 -10.36 -21.98
CA GLY A 174 22.34 -10.00 -22.07
C GLY A 174 21.85 -9.13 -20.90
N VAL A 175 21.61 -7.83 -21.10
CA VAL A 175 20.99 -6.99 -20.04
C VAL A 175 19.55 -7.47 -19.82
N VAL A 176 19.22 -7.93 -18.61
CA VAL A 176 17.84 -8.31 -18.26
C VAL A 176 17.03 -7.03 -18.10
N SER A 177 15.90 -6.94 -18.82
CA SER A 177 15.03 -5.77 -18.75
C SER A 177 14.41 -5.64 -17.37
N LYS A 178 14.41 -4.42 -16.83
CA LYS A 178 13.73 -4.04 -15.58
C LYS A 178 12.32 -3.47 -15.82
N SER A 179 11.91 -3.35 -17.09
CA SER A 179 10.69 -2.64 -17.49
C SER A 179 9.43 -3.19 -16.82
N SER A 180 9.29 -4.51 -16.73
CA SER A 180 8.10 -5.13 -16.13
C SER A 180 7.98 -4.83 -14.64
N VAL A 181 9.10 -4.93 -13.91
CA VAL A 181 9.15 -4.58 -12.48
C VAL A 181 8.84 -3.10 -12.29
N TYR A 182 9.41 -2.22 -13.11
CA TYR A 182 9.15 -0.78 -13.05
C TYR A 182 7.69 -0.42 -13.34
N GLN A 183 7.06 -1.10 -14.29
CA GLN A 183 5.66 -0.91 -14.61
C GLN A 183 4.76 -1.35 -13.44
N ALA A 184 5.01 -2.53 -12.87
CA ALA A 184 4.27 -3.02 -11.71
C ALA A 184 4.41 -2.08 -10.49
N ILE A 185 5.60 -1.50 -10.27
CA ILE A 185 5.80 -0.48 -9.23
C ILE A 185 4.93 0.76 -9.51
N LYS A 186 4.93 1.28 -10.74
CA LYS A 186 4.12 2.46 -11.11
C LYS A 186 2.63 2.24 -10.89
N GLU A 187 2.11 1.08 -11.29
CA GLU A 187 0.69 0.74 -11.09
C GLU A 187 0.32 0.71 -9.60
N LEU A 188 1.19 0.16 -8.75
CA LEU A 188 1.03 0.24 -7.30
C LEU A 188 1.14 1.67 -6.76
N GLN A 189 2.03 2.51 -7.28
CA GLN A 189 2.13 3.92 -6.88
C GLN A 189 0.79 4.65 -7.12
N TYR A 190 0.18 4.47 -8.29
CA TYR A 190 -1.11 5.08 -8.62
C TYR A 190 -2.24 4.56 -7.73
N ASN A 191 -2.31 3.25 -7.54
CA ASN A 191 -3.32 2.63 -6.69
C ASN A 191 -3.22 3.12 -5.23
N LEU A 192 -2.04 3.01 -4.62
CA LEU A 192 -1.83 3.35 -3.22
C LEU A 192 -1.97 4.84 -2.93
N THR A 193 -1.66 5.69 -3.90
CA THR A 193 -1.92 7.12 -3.83
C THR A 193 -3.42 7.41 -3.66
N THR A 194 -4.29 6.64 -4.32
CA THR A 194 -5.73 6.88 -4.24
C THR A 194 -6.32 6.41 -2.91
N TYR A 195 -5.98 5.19 -2.51
CA TYR A 195 -6.66 4.50 -1.40
C TYR A 195 -6.09 4.76 -0.01
N SER A 196 -4.91 5.39 0.10
CA SER A 196 -4.29 5.70 1.41
C SER A 196 -4.45 7.16 1.82
N SER A 197 -5.55 7.78 1.39
CA SER A 197 -5.86 9.19 1.60
C SER A 197 -6.88 9.40 2.75
N GLY A 198 -7.12 10.66 3.13
CA GLY A 198 -8.18 11.03 4.08
C GLY A 198 -7.93 10.54 5.51
N MET A 199 -8.92 9.85 6.09
CA MET A 199 -8.92 9.44 7.50
C MET A 199 -7.77 8.47 7.84
N VAL A 200 -7.28 7.71 6.86
CA VAL A 200 -6.13 6.80 7.05
C VAL A 200 -4.91 7.58 7.57
N LYS A 201 -4.60 8.75 7.01
CA LYS A 201 -3.48 9.60 7.48
C LYS A 201 -3.69 10.13 8.90
N ALA A 202 -4.94 10.34 9.31
CA ALA A 202 -5.25 10.90 10.63
C ALA A 202 -5.17 9.85 11.74
N ILE A 203 -5.68 8.64 11.48
CA ILE A 203 -5.75 7.55 12.47
C ILE A 203 -4.41 6.80 12.60
N LEU A 204 -3.63 6.71 11.52
CA LEU A 204 -2.42 5.91 11.49
C LEU A 204 -1.35 6.34 12.52
N PRO A 205 -1.06 7.64 12.75
CA PRO A 205 -0.16 8.07 13.81
C PRO A 205 -0.62 7.64 15.21
N GLU A 206 -1.93 7.61 15.44
CA GLU A 206 -2.51 7.15 16.70
C GLU A 206 -2.31 5.64 16.89
N MET A 207 -2.65 4.85 15.86
CA MET A 207 -2.41 3.40 15.84
C MET A 207 -0.92 3.08 16.04
N TYR A 208 -0.04 3.83 15.40
CA TYR A 208 1.41 3.66 15.55
C TYR A 208 1.88 4.01 16.96
N THR A 209 1.35 5.09 17.56
CA THR A 209 1.65 5.48 18.94
C THR A 209 1.21 4.40 19.94
N GLN A 210 0.02 3.81 19.74
CA GLN A 210 -0.44 2.69 20.55
C GLN A 210 0.52 1.49 20.43
N PHE A 211 0.90 1.15 19.20
CA PHE A 211 1.85 0.08 18.91
C PHE A 211 3.21 0.32 19.59
N GLU A 212 3.79 1.52 19.49
CA GLU A 212 5.06 1.86 20.13
C GLU A 212 4.98 1.73 21.66
N LYS A 213 3.87 2.15 22.27
CA LYS A 213 3.66 1.99 23.71
C LYS A 213 3.59 0.51 24.11
N ALA A 214 2.90 -0.31 23.33
CA ALA A 214 2.85 -1.75 23.55
C ALA A 214 4.26 -2.38 23.44
N VAL A 215 5.01 -2.06 22.38
CA VAL A 215 6.41 -2.49 22.22
C VAL A 215 7.27 -2.05 23.41
N ALA A 216 7.15 -0.80 23.85
CA ALA A 216 7.92 -0.25 24.97
C ALA A 216 7.61 -0.89 26.33
N ILE A 217 6.42 -1.49 26.48
CA ILE A 217 6.04 -2.30 27.65
C ILE A 217 6.69 -3.68 27.53
N LEU A 218 6.57 -4.33 26.38
CA LEU A 218 7.06 -5.71 26.18
C LEU A 218 8.59 -5.80 26.15
N ASP A 219 9.27 -4.76 25.69
CA ASP A 219 10.74 -4.68 25.69
C ASP A 219 11.33 -4.18 27.01
N ASP A 220 10.50 -3.89 28.01
CA ASP A 220 10.99 -3.44 29.30
C ASP A 220 11.68 -4.56 30.09
N ASP A 221 12.82 -4.29 30.72
CA ASP A 221 13.63 -5.31 31.40
C ASP A 221 12.87 -5.97 32.55
N ASN A 222 11.99 -5.24 33.25
CA ASN A 222 11.16 -5.82 34.31
C ASN A 222 10.22 -6.90 33.75
N VAL A 223 9.60 -6.63 32.60
CA VAL A 223 8.70 -7.57 31.90
C VAL A 223 9.50 -8.75 31.34
N LYS A 224 10.60 -8.48 30.63
CA LYS A 224 11.49 -9.52 30.07
C LYS A 224 12.08 -10.42 31.15
N SER A 225 12.35 -9.90 32.35
CA SER A 225 12.94 -10.69 33.44
C SER A 225 12.01 -11.76 34.01
N GLN A 226 10.71 -11.52 33.98
CA GLN A 226 9.69 -12.41 34.56
C GLN A 226 9.02 -13.29 33.51
N LEU A 227 8.76 -12.72 32.33
CA LEU A 227 8.07 -13.42 31.25
C LEU A 227 9.02 -13.99 30.18
N GLY A 228 10.20 -13.42 30.00
CA GLY A 228 11.16 -13.95 29.02
C GLY A 228 11.79 -15.27 29.45
N TRP A 229 11.85 -16.23 28.53
CA TRP A 229 12.61 -17.48 28.70
C TRP A 229 13.97 -17.47 27.96
N GLY A 230 14.85 -18.40 28.33
CA GLY A 230 16.17 -18.59 27.72
C GLY A 230 17.28 -17.67 28.25
N TYR A 231 18.49 -17.85 27.72
CA TYR A 231 19.68 -17.06 28.08
C TYR A 231 19.59 -15.61 27.57
N ARG A 232 18.94 -15.41 26.41
CA ARG A 232 18.65 -14.11 25.82
C ARG A 232 17.18 -13.77 26.05
N ARG A 233 16.85 -13.19 27.19
CA ARG A 233 15.50 -12.69 27.49
C ARG A 233 15.18 -11.51 26.57
N SER A 234 14.49 -11.79 25.47
CA SER A 234 14.11 -10.79 24.46
C SER A 234 12.61 -10.51 24.48
N MET A 235 12.19 -9.36 23.95
CA MET A 235 10.77 -9.05 23.73
C MET A 235 10.04 -10.14 22.93
N TRP A 236 10.69 -10.67 21.89
CA TRP A 236 10.14 -11.73 21.03
C TRP A 236 9.80 -13.00 21.83
N ASN A 237 10.67 -13.37 22.76
CA ASN A 237 10.43 -14.49 23.65
C ASN A 237 9.25 -14.26 24.60
N VAL A 238 9.03 -13.02 25.04
CA VAL A 238 7.86 -12.64 25.85
C VAL A 238 6.59 -12.82 25.01
N ILE A 239 6.61 -12.35 23.76
CA ILE A 239 5.48 -12.48 22.84
C ILE A 239 5.12 -13.94 22.60
N GLU A 240 6.09 -14.80 22.29
CA GLU A 240 5.85 -16.23 22.08
C GLU A 240 5.22 -16.90 23.31
N ARG A 241 5.80 -16.64 24.48
CA ARG A 241 5.36 -17.29 25.72
C ARG A 241 3.96 -16.84 26.12
N VAL A 242 3.71 -15.53 26.17
CA VAL A 242 2.39 -15.00 26.54
C VAL A 242 1.36 -15.45 25.51
N SER A 243 1.69 -15.47 24.21
CA SER A 243 0.77 -15.99 23.20
C SER A 243 0.44 -17.47 23.40
N GLN A 244 1.44 -18.28 23.75
CA GLN A 244 1.24 -19.70 23.98
C GLN A 244 0.41 -19.96 25.25
N GLU A 245 0.66 -19.21 26.33
CA GLU A 245 -0.01 -19.39 27.62
C GLU A 245 -1.45 -18.86 27.61
N GLU A 246 -1.70 -17.67 27.04
CA GLU A 246 -3.01 -17.00 27.10
C GLU A 246 -3.91 -17.34 25.91
N PHE A 247 -3.32 -17.50 24.71
CA PHE A 247 -4.09 -17.67 23.47
C PHE A 247 -3.96 -19.07 22.87
N SER A 248 -3.23 -20.00 23.52
CA SER A 248 -2.96 -21.35 23.00
C SER A 248 -2.39 -21.35 21.57
N TYR A 249 -1.68 -20.28 21.21
CA TYR A 249 -1.18 -20.03 19.86
C TYR A 249 0.30 -19.67 19.93
N LYS A 250 1.13 -20.33 19.11
CA LYS A 250 2.55 -20.03 19.00
C LYS A 250 2.84 -19.34 17.67
N PRO A 251 3.00 -18.00 17.64
CA PRO A 251 3.31 -17.30 16.40
C PRO A 251 4.70 -17.66 15.87
N ASN A 252 4.84 -17.73 14.55
CA ASN A 252 6.15 -17.75 13.91
C ASN A 252 6.72 -16.31 13.87
N VAL A 253 7.35 -15.90 14.97
CA VAL A 253 7.83 -14.53 15.16
C VAL A 253 8.89 -14.14 14.14
N SER A 254 9.77 -15.08 13.77
CA SER A 254 10.83 -14.81 12.79
C SER A 254 10.24 -14.46 11.43
N SER A 255 9.33 -15.29 10.92
CA SER A 255 8.74 -15.08 9.60
C SER A 255 7.82 -13.86 9.58
N LEU A 256 6.98 -13.64 10.60
CA LEU A 256 6.13 -12.44 10.69
C LEU A 256 6.95 -11.16 10.75
N ARG A 257 8.07 -11.15 11.49
CA ARG A 257 8.96 -10.00 11.56
C ARG A 257 9.64 -9.72 10.23
N THR A 258 10.16 -10.75 9.57
CA THR A 258 10.78 -10.58 8.24
C THR A 258 9.74 -10.09 7.24
N ALA A 259 8.54 -10.67 7.21
CA ALA A 259 7.46 -10.23 6.34
C ALA A 259 7.09 -8.75 6.58
N ALA A 260 6.93 -8.34 7.84
CA ALA A 260 6.61 -6.95 8.18
C ALA A 260 7.71 -5.98 7.74
N VAL A 261 8.97 -6.26 8.08
CA VAL A 261 10.11 -5.37 7.78
C VAL A 261 10.37 -5.29 6.29
N SER A 262 10.45 -6.43 5.60
CA SER A 262 10.69 -6.48 4.17
C SER A 262 9.51 -5.90 3.39
N GLY A 263 8.27 -6.20 3.78
CA GLY A 263 7.07 -5.60 3.21
C GLY A 263 7.07 -4.09 3.33
N HIS A 264 7.32 -3.54 4.52
CA HIS A 264 7.43 -2.09 4.71
C HIS A 264 8.53 -1.47 3.84
N LYS A 265 9.69 -2.12 3.71
CA LYS A 265 10.78 -1.63 2.85
C LYS A 265 10.39 -1.64 1.37
N ILE A 266 9.60 -2.61 0.91
CA ILE A 266 9.05 -2.64 -0.45
C ILE A 266 8.14 -1.43 -0.65
N PHE A 267 7.22 -1.15 0.27
CA PHE A 267 6.40 0.08 0.20
C PHE A 267 7.24 1.36 0.20
N ALA A 268 8.29 1.44 1.03
CA ALA A 268 9.19 2.59 1.05
C ALA A 268 9.95 2.77 -0.27
N ALA A 269 10.35 1.67 -0.90
CA ALA A 269 10.98 1.70 -2.22
C ALA A 269 9.99 2.12 -3.32
N ILE A 270 8.74 1.63 -3.28
CA ILE A 270 7.66 2.06 -4.17
C ILE A 270 7.38 3.56 -3.99
N ALA A 271 7.36 4.07 -2.76
CA ALA A 271 7.10 5.49 -2.49
C ALA A 271 8.18 6.41 -3.08
N GLY A 272 9.45 6.00 -2.99
CA GLY A 272 10.59 6.75 -3.53
C GLY A 272 10.96 6.39 -4.97
N PHE A 273 10.16 5.57 -5.65
CA PHE A 273 10.51 5.09 -6.97
C PHE A 273 10.34 6.17 -8.03
N ASP A 274 11.42 6.40 -8.77
CA ASP A 274 11.45 7.15 -10.03
C ASP A 274 12.30 6.35 -11.01
N ALA A 275 11.70 5.95 -12.14
CA ALA A 275 12.33 5.12 -13.16
C ALA A 275 13.62 5.73 -13.74
N GLY A 276 13.73 7.07 -13.75
CA GLY A 276 14.91 7.77 -14.25
C GLY A 276 16.05 7.90 -13.23
N LEU A 277 15.75 7.75 -11.94
CA LEU A 277 16.68 8.04 -10.84
C LEU A 277 17.06 6.81 -10.00
N MET A 278 16.41 5.66 -10.22
CA MET A 278 16.71 4.45 -9.47
C MET A 278 18.09 3.89 -9.79
N SER A 279 19.01 3.98 -8.82
CA SER A 279 20.34 3.38 -8.92
C SER A 279 20.29 1.84 -8.96
N GLU A 280 21.31 1.22 -9.56
CA GLU A 280 21.44 -0.25 -9.58
C GLU A 280 21.41 -0.85 -8.18
N SER A 281 22.14 -0.25 -7.22
CA SER A 281 22.16 -0.73 -5.84
C SER A 281 20.79 -0.65 -5.18
N ALA A 282 20.05 0.45 -5.38
CA ALA A 282 18.70 0.58 -4.83
C ALA A 282 17.74 -0.46 -5.42
N PHE A 283 17.91 -0.79 -6.69
CA PHE A 283 17.15 -1.85 -7.34
C PHE A 283 17.51 -3.23 -6.77
N GLN A 284 18.79 -3.56 -6.60
CA GLN A 284 19.19 -4.82 -5.97
C GLN A 284 18.70 -4.95 -4.52
N ASP A 285 18.75 -3.86 -3.75
CA ASP A 285 18.17 -3.82 -2.39
C ASP A 285 16.66 -4.07 -2.43
N PHE A 286 15.94 -3.51 -3.41
CA PHE A 286 14.51 -3.77 -3.61
C PHE A 286 14.25 -5.26 -3.85
N ILE A 287 14.98 -5.88 -4.79
CA ILE A 287 14.84 -7.31 -5.13
C ILE A 287 15.10 -8.20 -3.89
N GLN A 288 16.16 -7.93 -3.12
CA GLN A 288 16.46 -8.67 -1.89
C GLN A 288 15.33 -8.57 -0.85
N ASN A 289 14.69 -7.41 -0.72
CA ASN A 289 13.55 -7.26 0.19
C ASN A 289 12.34 -8.07 -0.32
N VAL A 290 12.08 -8.12 -1.63
CA VAL A 290 11.03 -8.94 -2.23
C VAL A 290 11.28 -10.43 -1.99
N GLU A 291 12.49 -10.93 -2.23
CA GLU A 291 12.85 -12.33 -1.94
C GLU A 291 12.64 -12.69 -0.47
N ALA A 292 13.16 -11.84 0.43
CA ALA A 292 13.01 -12.05 1.87
C ALA A 292 11.54 -12.03 2.30
N PHE A 293 10.72 -11.20 1.65
CA PHE A 293 9.28 -11.14 1.87
C PHE A 293 8.58 -12.43 1.41
N ILE A 294 8.86 -12.90 0.20
CA ILE A 294 8.25 -14.11 -0.37
C ILE A 294 8.61 -15.35 0.46
N ILE A 295 9.89 -15.48 0.86
CA ILE A 295 10.34 -16.57 1.74
C ILE A 295 9.64 -16.51 3.10
N ALA A 296 9.49 -15.31 3.66
CA ALA A 296 8.77 -15.15 4.93
C ALA A 296 7.29 -15.51 4.79
N GLN A 297 6.62 -15.10 3.71
CA GLN A 297 5.22 -15.44 3.44
C GLN A 297 5.02 -16.94 3.20
N SER A 298 5.93 -17.61 2.49
CA SER A 298 5.84 -19.06 2.27
C SER A 298 5.93 -19.84 3.59
N GLN A 299 6.77 -19.40 4.52
CA GLN A 299 6.87 -19.97 5.88
C GLN A 299 5.63 -19.73 6.76
N LEU A 300 4.82 -18.72 6.43
CA LEU A 300 3.53 -18.45 7.08
C LEU A 300 2.37 -19.20 6.38
N GLY A 301 2.59 -19.63 5.14
CA GLY A 301 1.60 -20.17 4.20
C GLY A 301 1.19 -21.64 4.38
N GLU A 302 1.73 -22.40 5.34
CA GLU A 302 1.14 -23.69 5.73
C GLU A 302 -0.13 -23.55 6.60
N GLY A 303 -0.58 -22.32 6.90
CA GLY A 303 -1.79 -22.11 7.71
C GLY A 303 -2.59 -20.82 7.50
N GLY A 304 -2.36 -20.04 6.44
CA GLY A 304 -2.96 -18.70 6.36
C GLY A 304 -2.97 -17.98 5.01
N ARG A 305 -3.12 -18.69 3.89
CA ARG A 305 -3.46 -18.04 2.61
C ARG A 305 -4.93 -17.59 2.62
N SER A 306 -5.18 -16.32 2.94
CA SER A 306 -6.41 -15.62 2.57
C SER A 306 -6.20 -15.03 1.17
N GLY A 307 -7.03 -15.46 0.22
CA GLY A 307 -7.10 -14.89 -1.14
C GLY A 307 -6.39 -15.73 -2.21
N ARG A 308 -7.18 -16.54 -2.94
CA ARG A 308 -6.86 -17.29 -4.17
C ARG A 308 -5.92 -18.50 -4.01
N THR A 309 -6.53 -19.67 -3.82
CA THR A 309 -5.92 -20.96 -4.21
C THR A 309 -5.93 -21.00 -5.73
N TYR A 310 -4.77 -20.96 -6.38
CA TYR A 310 -4.70 -21.39 -7.77
C TYR A 310 -5.14 -22.86 -7.81
N THR A 311 -6.10 -23.20 -8.66
CA THR A 311 -6.40 -24.61 -8.89
C THR A 311 -5.17 -25.25 -9.54
N LYS A 312 -4.99 -26.56 -9.36
CA LYS A 312 -3.93 -27.30 -10.07
C LYS A 312 -3.96 -27.05 -11.58
N GLU A 313 -5.15 -26.80 -12.12
CA GLU A 313 -5.37 -26.44 -13.53
C GLU A 313 -4.80 -25.05 -13.87
N GLU A 314 -4.90 -24.05 -12.98
CA GLU A 314 -4.29 -22.73 -13.20
C GLU A 314 -2.75 -22.76 -13.01
N GLU A 315 -2.21 -23.63 -12.15
CA GLU A 315 -0.76 -23.85 -12.05
C GLU A 315 -0.22 -24.57 -13.30
N GLU A 316 -0.96 -25.56 -13.83
CA GLU A 316 -0.61 -26.26 -15.08
C GLU A 316 -0.72 -25.34 -16.31
N ASP A 317 -1.68 -24.41 -16.36
CA ASP A 317 -1.79 -23.42 -17.44
C ASP A 317 -0.63 -22.40 -17.42
N ILE A 318 -0.17 -21.99 -16.23
CA ILE A 318 1.02 -21.11 -16.09
C ILE A 318 2.30 -21.85 -16.52
N GLU A 319 2.46 -23.12 -16.14
CA GLU A 319 3.59 -23.94 -16.59
C GLU A 319 3.52 -24.23 -18.10
N ALA A 320 2.33 -24.40 -18.67
CA ALA A 320 2.13 -24.62 -20.10
C ALA A 320 2.42 -23.35 -20.94
N GLU A 321 1.95 -22.17 -20.50
CA GLU A 321 2.29 -20.90 -21.15
C GLU A 321 3.80 -20.61 -21.07
N MET A 322 4.45 -20.96 -19.95
CA MET A 322 5.90 -20.88 -19.84
C MET A 322 6.60 -21.83 -20.82
N ASN A 323 6.13 -23.07 -20.98
CA ASN A 323 6.73 -24.00 -21.95
C ASN A 323 6.47 -23.63 -23.42
N GLU A 324 5.35 -22.99 -23.75
CA GLU A 324 5.06 -22.53 -25.11
C GLU A 324 5.88 -21.28 -25.50
N GLU A 325 6.20 -20.38 -24.57
CA GLU A 325 7.04 -19.20 -24.85
C GLU A 325 8.54 -19.57 -24.98
N PHE A 326 8.97 -20.69 -24.38
CA PHE A 326 10.33 -21.26 -24.48
C PHE A 326 10.42 -22.44 -25.45
N GLY A 327 9.71 -22.36 -26.59
CA GLY A 327 9.69 -23.38 -27.63
C GLY A 327 11.05 -24.07 -27.82
N GLU A 328 11.02 -25.41 -27.74
CA GLU A 328 12.13 -26.31 -28.03
C GLU A 328 12.64 -26.05 -29.45
N ASP A 329 13.60 -25.13 -29.59
CA ASP A 329 14.45 -25.07 -30.77
C ASP A 329 15.33 -26.32 -30.75
N GLU A 330 14.84 -27.38 -31.41
CA GLU A 330 15.60 -28.55 -31.87
C GLU A 330 16.78 -28.07 -32.72
N TRP A 331 17.91 -27.78 -32.08
CA TRP A 331 19.20 -27.66 -32.76
C TRP A 331 19.74 -29.06 -33.05
N ASP A 332 19.33 -29.61 -34.19
CA ASP A 332 19.93 -30.79 -34.80
C ASP A 332 21.42 -30.52 -35.11
N PHE A 333 22.34 -31.28 -34.49
CA PHE A 333 23.78 -31.29 -34.77
C PHE A 333 24.28 -32.69 -35.12
#